data_AF-A0AA90NL29-F1
#
_entry.id   AF-A0AA90NL29-F1
#
_cell.length_a   1.000
_cell.length_b   1.000
_cell.length_c   1.000
_cell.angle_alpha   90.00
_cell.angle_beta   90.00
_cell.angle_gamma   90.00
#
_symmetry.space_group_name_H-M   'P 1'
#
loop_
_entity.id
_entity.type
_entity.pdbx_description
1 polymer ?
#
loop_
_entity_poly.entity_id
_entity_poly.type
_entity_poly.pdbx_seq_one_letter_code
_entity_poly.pdbx_strand_id
1 'polypeptide(L)' 'MNENHNGLIRQYLPKSQSLDNITDKEILDIQNRLNQRPRKLLDFKKPDEIYSEMALAA' A
#
# COMPACT_ATOMS: atom_id res chain seq x y z
N MET A 1 18.34 -2.66 -3.67
CA MET A 1 17.61 -2.05 -2.53
C MET A 1 16.23 -2.68 -2.50
N ASN A 2 15.79 -3.24 -1.37
CA ASN A 2 14.46 -3.86 -1.25
C ASN A 2 13.63 -3.06 -0.23
N GLU A 3 12.48 -2.55 -0.64
CA GLU A 3 11.52 -1.93 0.27
C GLU A 3 10.61 -3.02 0.86
N ASN A 4 10.54 -3.10 2.18
CA ASN A 4 9.78 -4.15 2.87
C ASN A 4 8.29 -3.82 2.92
N HIS A 5 7.54 -4.21 1.88
CA HIS A 5 6.09 -4.00 1.79
C HIS A 5 5.32 -4.60 2.97
N ASN A 6 5.71 -5.79 3.43
CA ASN A 6 5.10 -6.43 4.60
C ASN A 6 5.30 -5.62 5.89
N GLY A 7 6.44 -4.95 6.04
CA GLY A 7 6.69 -4.03 7.14
C GLY A 7 5.73 -2.84 7.14
N LEU A 8 5.32 -2.37 5.97
CA LEU A 8 4.41 -1.23 5.80
C LEU A 8 2.97 -1.62 6.07
N ILE A 9 2.53 -2.80 5.61
CA ILE A 9 1.23 -3.35 5.99
C ILE A 9 1.14 -3.49 7.51
N ARG A 10 2.22 -3.98 8.16
CA ARG A 10 2.26 -4.17 9.62
C ARG A 10 2.23 -2.88 10.45
N GLN A 11 2.40 -1.71 9.84
CA GLN A 11 2.14 -0.42 10.51
C GLN A 11 0.65 -0.20 10.77
N TYR A 12 -0.22 -0.85 9.99
CA TYR A 12 -1.67 -0.76 10.10
C TYR A 12 -2.32 -2.05 10.58
N LEU A 13 -1.76 -3.21 10.21
CA LEU A 13 -2.25 -4.54 10.54
C LEU A 13 -1.15 -5.34 11.28
N PRO A 14 -0.98 -5.12 12.59
CA PRO A 14 -0.06 -5.89 13.42
C PRO A 14 -0.29 -7.40 13.28
N LYS A 15 0.79 -8.18 13.32
CA LYS A 15 0.78 -9.62 12.99
C LYS A 15 -0.23 -10.46 13.79
N SER A 16 -0.49 -10.09 15.05
CA SER A 16 -1.37 -10.83 15.96
C SER A 16 -2.73 -10.15 16.17
N GLN A 17 -3.05 -9.12 15.38
CA GLN A 17 -4.38 -8.51 15.40
C GLN A 17 -5.34 -9.38 14.59
N SER A 18 -6.51 -9.70 15.16
CA SER A 18 -7.60 -10.32 14.39
C SER A 18 -8.10 -9.34 13.32
N LEU A 19 -8.31 -9.86 12.10
CA LEU A 19 -8.89 -9.10 10.99
C LEU A 19 -10.43 -9.07 11.05
N ASP A 20 -11.05 -9.85 11.94
CA ASP A 20 -12.52 -10.04 11.99
C ASP A 20 -13.27 -8.74 12.31
N ASN A 21 -12.62 -7.81 13.01
CA ASN A 21 -13.19 -6.53 13.40
C ASN A 21 -12.76 -5.37 12.48
N ILE A 22 -12.06 -5.66 11.38
CA ILE A 22 -11.58 -4.63 10.46
C ILE A 22 -12.63 -4.43 9.38
N THR A 23 -13.13 -3.21 9.30
CA THR A 23 -14.15 -2.83 8.33
C THR A 23 -13.55 -2.66 6.94
N ASP A 24 -14.37 -2.85 5.90
CA ASP A 24 -13.96 -2.56 4.53
C ASP A 24 -13.47 -1.12 4.35
N LYS A 25 -14.03 -0.18 5.13
CA LYS A 25 -13.60 1.21 5.15
C LYS A 25 -12.16 1.34 5.66
N GLU A 26 -11.81 0.66 6.74
CA GLU A 26 -10.44 0.66 7.25
C GLU A 26 -9.47 0.00 6.26
N ILE A 27 -9.88 -1.10 5.62
CA ILE A 27 -9.09 -1.73 4.57
C ILE A 27 -8.83 -0.75 3.42
N LEU A 28 -9.87 -0.04 2.96
CA LEU A 28 -9.76 0.94 1.88
C LEU A 28 -8.84 2.10 2.28
N ASP A 29 -8.95 2.60 3.52
CA ASP A 29 -8.08 3.66 4.03
C ASP A 29 -6.61 3.21 4.10
N ILE A 30 -6.35 1.97 4.52
CA ILE A 30 -5.01 1.38 4.53
C ILE A 30 -4.46 1.24 3.11
N GLN A 31 -5.27 0.72 2.18
CA GLN A 31 -4.90 0.60 0.77
C GLN A 31 -4.57 1.97 0.16
N ASN A 32 -5.43 2.97 0.37
CA ASN A 32 -5.19 4.32 -0.10
C ASN A 32 -3.88 4.87 0.46
N ARG A 33 -3.61 4.73 1.76
CA ARG A 33 -2.34 5.18 2.35
C ARG A 33 -1.13 4.47 1.77
N LEU A 34 -1.21 3.16 1.54
CA LEU A 34 -0.11 2.38 0.97
C LEU A 34 0.16 2.70 -0.50
N ASN A 35 -0.91 2.94 -1.28
CA ASN A 35 -0.87 3.26 -2.71
C ASN A 35 -0.51 4.72 -2.96
N GLN A 36 -0.83 5.61 -2.03
CA GLN A 36 -0.43 7.02 -2.08
C GLN A 36 0.96 7.29 -1.50
N ARG A 37 1.67 6.26 -1.01
CA ARG A 37 2.97 6.42 -0.36
C ARG A 37 4.11 6.42 -1.39
N PRO A 38 4.92 7.49 -1.49
CA PRO A 38 6.16 7.52 -2.27
C PRO A 38 7.07 6.34 -1.94
N ARG A 39 7.54 5.61 -2.96
CA ARG A 39 8.39 4.42 -2.82
C ARG A 39 9.78 4.68 -3.35
N LYS A 40 10.81 4.34 -2.58
CA LYS A 40 12.20 4.52 -3.02
C LYS A 40 12.52 3.67 -4.24
N LEU A 41 11.92 2.49 -4.37
CA LEU A 41 12.09 1.64 -5.56
C LEU A 41 11.42 2.20 -6.82
N LEU A 42 10.47 3.13 -6.66
CA LEU A 42 9.75 3.77 -7.77
C LEU A 42 10.24 5.21 -7.97
N ASP A 43 11.50 5.51 -7.64
CA ASP A 43 12.06 6.87 -7.70
C ASP A 43 11.21 7.91 -6.95
N PHE A 44 10.66 7.50 -5.80
CA PHE A 44 9.73 8.27 -4.97
C PHE A 44 8.39 8.62 -5.63
N LYS A 45 8.04 7.97 -6.74
CA LYS A 45 6.66 7.96 -7.25
C LYS A 45 5.75 7.11 -6.37
N LYS A 46 4.45 7.39 -6.45
CA LYS A 46 3.41 6.64 -5.77
C LYS A 46 3.05 5.39 -6.57
N PRO A 47 2.75 4.25 -5.91
CA PRO A 47 2.28 3.05 -6.60
C PRO A 47 1.04 3.28 -7.47
N ASP A 48 0.13 4.17 -7.07
CA ASP A 48 -1.08 4.48 -7.87
C ASP A 48 -0.75 5.18 -9.20
N GLU A 49 0.23 6.09 -9.20
CA GLU A 49 0.70 6.80 -10.38
C GLU A 49 1.30 5.81 -11.37
N ILE A 50 2.20 4.95 -10.89
CA ILE A 50 2.82 3.91 -11.72
C ILE A 50 1.77 2.95 -12.27
N TYR A 51 0.83 2.52 -11.44
CA TYR A 51 -0.24 1.61 -11.89
C TYR A 51 -1.11 2.27 -12.96
N SER A 52 -1.46 3.54 -12.79
CA SER A 52 -2.25 4.29 -13.77
C SER A 52 -1.48 4.52 -15.08
N GLU A 53 -0.19 4.84 -15.01
CA GLU A 53 0.71 4.94 -16.17
C GLU A 53 0.77 3.61 -16.95
N MET A 54 0.89 2.47 -16.23
CA MET A 54 0.92 1.14 -16.84
C MET A 54 -0.43 0.72 -17.44
N ALA A 55 -1.54 1.03 -16.77
CA ALA A 55 -2.88 0.70 -17.24
C ALA A 55 -3.29 1.48 -18.51
N LEU A 56 -2.76 2.70 -18.68
CA LEU A 56 -2.96 3.52 -19.89
C LEU A 56 -2.07 3.08 -21.06
N ALA A 57 -1.00 2.35 -20.79
CA ALA A 57 -0.05 1.86 -21.79
C ALA A 57 -0.43 0.47 -22.35
N ALA A 58 -1.52 -0.13 -21.87
CA ALA A 58 -2.05 -1.44 -22.28
C ALA A 58 -3.28 -1.28 -23.19
#